data_AF-A0A5J4QN64-F1
#
_entry.id   AF-A0A5J4QN64-F1
#
_cell.length_a   1.000
_cell.length_b   1.000
_cell.length_c   1.000
_cell.angle_alpha   90.00
_cell.angle_beta   90.00
_cell.angle_gamma   90.00
#
_symmetry.space_group_name_H-M   'P 1'
#
loop_
_entity.id
_entity.type
_entity.pdbx_description
1 polymer ?
#
loop_
_entity_poly.entity_id
_entity_poly.type
_entity_poly.pdbx_seq_one_letter_code
_entity_poly.pdbx_strand_id
1 'polypeptide(L)'
;MTQVLEDGIWQLETKFNNSHNAYVGIGIVQDSYKIPADANLTVNPHTQNMAVFVRNGWITPMICYKGIGTFGMSGFGDNQILRLAFDSEKGTLFLFVDNIQ
;
A
#
# COMPACT_ATOMS: atom_id res chain seq x y z
N MET A 1 -4.63 2.89 -18.15
CA MET A 1 -5.88 2.29 -17.66
C MET A 1 -5.84 2.40 -16.15
N THR A 2 -6.81 3.08 -15.54
CA THR A 2 -6.89 3.29 -14.08
C THR A 2 -8.14 2.56 -13.61
N GLN A 3 -7.98 1.64 -12.66
CA GLN A 3 -9.13 0.99 -12.03
C GLN A 3 -9.62 1.89 -10.90
N VAL A 4 -10.85 2.37 -11.00
CA VAL A 4 -11.54 3.06 -9.91
C VAL A 4 -12.26 2.00 -9.07
N LEU A 5 -12.09 2.08 -7.75
CA LEU A 5 -12.76 1.18 -6.79
C LEU A 5 -14.02 1.89 -6.30
N GLU A 6 -15.18 1.51 -6.84
CA GLU A 6 -16.49 1.99 -6.38
C GLU A 6 -16.94 1.23 -5.12
N ASP A 7 -18.19 1.40 -4.71
CA ASP A 7 -18.75 0.69 -3.57
C ASP A 7 -18.69 -0.83 -3.75
N GLY A 8 -18.18 -1.54 -2.73
CA GLY A 8 -18.09 -2.99 -2.69
C GLY A 8 -16.82 -3.51 -2.02
N ILE A 9 -16.58 -4.81 -2.24
CA ILE A 9 -15.41 -5.53 -1.76
C ILE A 9 -14.48 -5.78 -2.94
N TRP A 10 -13.25 -5.29 -2.81
CA TRP A 10 -12.23 -5.36 -3.85
C TRP A 10 -11.04 -6.17 -3.36
N GLN A 11 -10.47 -6.98 -4.26
CA GLN A 11 -9.25 -7.73 -4.00
C GLN A 11 -8.26 -7.56 -5.15
N LEU A 12 -7.00 -7.39 -4.78
CA LEU A 12 -5.87 -7.37 -5.70
C LEU A 12 -4.84 -8.37 -5.19
N GLU A 13 -4.44 -9.32 -6.04
CA GLU A 13 -3.32 -10.21 -5.77
C GLU A 13 -2.13 -9.83 -6.63
N THR A 14 -0.94 -9.76 -6.03
CA THR A 14 0.29 -9.43 -6.74
C THR A 14 1.50 -10.04 -6.05
N LYS A 15 2.64 -10.01 -6.73
CA LYS A 15 3.92 -10.47 -6.23
C LYS A 15 5.01 -9.54 -6.74
N PHE A 16 5.86 -9.08 -5.84
CA PHE A 16 7.08 -8.35 -6.18
C PHE A 16 8.25 -9.32 -6.38
N ASN A 17 9.13 -9.02 -7.32
CA ASN A 17 10.39 -9.70 -7.54
C ASN A 17 11.50 -8.68 -7.83
N ASN A 18 12.76 -9.10 -7.68
CA ASN A 18 13.95 -8.27 -7.98
C ASN A 18 13.89 -6.86 -7.38
N SER A 19 13.35 -6.74 -6.17
CA SER A 19 13.23 -5.44 -5.51
C SER A 19 14.58 -4.86 -5.10
N HIS A 20 15.62 -5.69 -4.91
CA HIS A 20 16.96 -5.27 -4.48
C HIS A 20 16.97 -4.29 -3.29
N ASN A 21 16.08 -4.49 -2.29
CA ASN A 21 15.89 -3.57 -1.14
C ASN A 21 15.42 -2.15 -1.52
N ALA A 22 14.78 -1.99 -2.69
CA ALA A 22 14.13 -0.74 -3.07
C ALA A 22 12.94 -0.42 -2.18
N TYR A 23 12.51 0.85 -2.24
CA TYR A 23 11.29 1.34 -1.60
C TYR A 23 10.08 0.82 -2.37
N VAL A 24 9.57 -0.33 -1.94
CA VAL A 24 8.37 -0.94 -2.52
C VAL A 24 7.17 -0.66 -1.63
N GLY A 25 6.04 -0.29 -2.22
CA GLY A 25 4.78 -0.12 -1.51
C GLY A 25 3.62 -0.67 -2.31
N ILE A 26 2.57 -1.08 -1.62
CA ILE A 26 1.28 -1.48 -2.20
C ILE A 26 0.16 -0.80 -1.43
N GLY A 27 -0.86 -0.31 -2.14
CA GLY A 27 -1.93 0.43 -1.50
C GLY A 27 -2.94 1.00 -2.48
N ILE A 28 -3.74 1.94 -1.98
CA ILE A 28 -4.76 2.67 -2.72
C ILE A 28 -4.49 4.17 -2.66
N VAL A 29 -4.97 4.89 -3.67
CA VAL A 29 -4.91 6.35 -3.79
C VAL A 29 -6.31 6.87 -4.08
N GLN A 30 -6.64 8.06 -3.54
CA GLN A 30 -7.88 8.74 -3.89
C GLN A 30 -7.92 9.01 -5.40
N ASP A 31 -9.04 8.69 -6.06
CA ASP A 31 -9.19 8.88 -7.51
C ASP A 31 -8.96 10.34 -7.96
N SER A 32 -9.33 11.30 -7.12
CA SER A 32 -9.11 12.72 -7.36
C SER A 32 -7.64 13.15 -7.30
N TYR A 33 -6.76 12.31 -6.75
CA TYR A 33 -5.37 12.64 -6.51
C TYR A 33 -4.44 12.12 -7.60
N LYS A 34 -3.81 13.05 -8.32
CA LYS A 34 -2.79 12.71 -9.34
C LYS A 34 -1.44 12.58 -8.67
N ILE A 35 -0.85 11.39 -8.74
CA ILE A 35 0.51 11.14 -8.23
C ILE A 35 1.52 11.81 -9.19
N PRO A 36 2.28 12.83 -8.74
CA PRO A 36 3.30 13.43 -9.58
C PRO A 36 4.50 12.49 -9.76
N ALA A 37 5.33 12.76 -10.77
CA ALA A 37 6.62 12.10 -10.89
C ALA A 37 7.47 12.36 -9.63
N ASP A 38 8.29 11.37 -9.25
CA ASP A 38 9.17 11.42 -8.08
C ASP A 38 8.47 11.65 -6.72
N ALA A 39 7.14 11.44 -6.66
CA ALA A 39 6.37 11.57 -5.44
C ALA A 39 6.90 10.63 -4.34
N ASN A 40 7.24 11.20 -3.19
CA ASN A 40 7.51 10.41 -2.00
C ASN A 40 6.21 10.18 -1.24
N LEU A 41 5.72 8.93 -1.27
CA LEU A 41 4.51 8.49 -0.59
C LEU A 41 4.49 8.72 0.93
N THR A 42 5.63 9.01 1.57
CA THR A 42 5.76 9.29 3.01
C THR A 42 5.76 10.79 3.36
N VAL A 43 5.65 11.67 2.36
CA VAL A 43 5.68 13.13 2.52
C VAL A 43 4.33 13.76 2.14
N ASN A 44 3.97 14.86 2.80
CA ASN A 44 2.82 15.67 2.40
C ASN A 44 3.05 16.30 1.01
N PRO A 45 2.03 16.38 0.14
CA PRO A 45 0.62 16.01 0.38
C PRO A 45 0.29 14.55 0.05
N HIS A 46 1.24 13.75 -0.44
CA HIS A 46 1.00 12.38 -0.93
C HIS A 46 0.43 11.47 0.16
N THR A 47 0.99 11.52 1.38
CA THR A 47 0.53 10.74 2.54
C THR A 47 -0.90 11.01 2.99
N GLN A 48 -1.50 12.14 2.60
CA GLN A 48 -2.89 12.47 2.93
C GLN A 48 -3.88 11.82 1.98
N ASN A 49 -3.41 11.46 0.78
CA ASN A 49 -4.26 11.03 -0.33
C ASN A 49 -4.12 9.53 -0.63
N MET A 50 -3.33 8.81 0.16
CA MET A 50 -3.01 7.41 -0.05
C MET A 50 -3.07 6.62 1.25
N ALA A 51 -3.34 5.33 1.13
CA ALA A 51 -3.17 4.34 2.19
C ALA A 51 -2.25 3.24 1.66
N VAL A 52 -1.01 3.18 2.17
CA VAL A 52 0.07 2.38 1.59
C VAL A 52 0.78 1.55 2.64
N PHE A 53 0.96 0.27 2.36
CA PHE A 53 1.86 -0.63 3.08
C PHE A 53 3.25 -0.56 2.44
N VAL A 54 4.25 -0.17 3.22
CA VAL A 54 5.61 0.04 2.74
C VAL A 54 6.51 -1.09 3.21
N ARG A 55 7.26 -1.66 2.27
CA ARG A 55 8.30 -2.65 2.52
C ARG A 55 9.57 -1.99 3.08
N ASN A 56 10.27 -2.75 3.91
CA ASN A 56 11.58 -2.39 4.43
C ASN A 56 12.66 -2.43 3.35
N GLY A 57 13.18 -1.25 2.99
CA GLY A 57 14.45 -1.07 2.28
C GLY A 57 15.50 -0.33 3.12
N TRP A 58 15.05 0.65 3.92
CA TRP A 58 15.88 1.46 4.84
C TRP A 58 15.10 1.93 6.10
N ILE A 59 13.79 1.75 6.11
CA ILE A 59 12.85 2.22 7.13
C ILE A 59 12.05 1.00 7.56
N THR A 60 11.82 0.85 8.85
CA THR A 60 10.95 -0.19 9.43
C THR A 60 9.63 -0.27 8.63
N PRO A 61 9.12 -1.48 8.33
CA PRO A 61 7.82 -1.63 7.68
C PRO A 61 6.76 -0.77 8.36
N MET A 62 5.96 -0.08 7.56
CA MET A 62 4.96 0.84 8.07
C MET A 62 3.75 0.96 7.15
N ILE A 63 2.64 1.41 7.74
CA ILE A 63 1.47 1.90 7.03
C ILE A 63 1.54 3.42 6.99
N CYS A 64 1.42 4.01 5.82
CA CYS A 64 1.21 5.44 5.67
C CYS A 64 -0.27 5.73 5.40
N TYR A 65 -0.91 6.49 6.28
CA TYR A 65 -2.31 6.93 6.13
C TYR A 65 -2.53 8.28 6.82
N LYS A 66 -3.17 9.23 6.14
CA LYS A 66 -3.49 10.58 6.65
C LYS A 66 -2.28 11.31 7.26
N GLY A 67 -1.11 11.17 6.64
CA GLY A 67 0.13 11.79 7.12
C GLY A 67 0.82 11.07 8.27
N ILE A 68 0.27 9.94 8.74
CA ILE A 68 0.81 9.18 9.86
C ILE A 68 1.45 7.90 9.33
N GLY A 69 2.71 7.67 9.72
CA GLY A 69 3.40 6.40 9.56
C GLY A 69 3.23 5.55 10.82
N THR A 70 2.55 4.42 10.72
CA THR A 70 2.39 3.46 11.83
C THR A 70 3.36 2.30 11.64
N PHE A 71 4.28 2.12 12.58
CA PHE A 71 5.28 1.06 12.59
C PHE A 71 4.78 -0.19 13.36
N GLY A 72 5.55 -1.27 13.30
CA GLY A 72 5.29 -2.49 14.07
C GLY A 72 4.58 -3.60 13.28
N MET A 73 4.49 -3.45 11.96
CA MET A 73 4.05 -4.52 11.08
C MET A 73 5.18 -5.46 10.69
N SER A 74 4.84 -6.74 10.48
CA SER A 74 5.64 -7.62 9.65
C SER A 74 5.58 -7.10 8.21
N GLY A 75 6.72 -6.64 7.69
CA GLY A 75 6.82 -6.23 6.28
C GLY A 75 6.68 -7.43 5.33
N PHE A 76 6.70 -7.15 4.03
CA PHE A 76 6.73 -8.16 2.98
C PHE A 76 8.05 -8.12 2.19
N GLY A 77 8.35 -9.19 1.47
CA GLY A 77 9.57 -9.42 0.71
C GLY A 77 9.33 -9.84 -0.73
N ASP A 78 10.42 -10.15 -1.42
CA ASP A 78 10.35 -10.69 -2.77
C ASP A 78 9.74 -12.10 -2.75
N ASN A 79 9.04 -12.42 -3.84
CA ASN A 79 8.43 -13.72 -4.09
C ASN A 79 7.29 -14.13 -3.15
N GLN A 80 6.89 -13.29 -2.20
CA GLN A 80 5.69 -13.48 -1.40
C GLN A 80 4.43 -13.08 -2.17
N ILE A 81 3.34 -13.82 -1.95
CA ILE A 81 2.03 -13.48 -2.51
C ILE A 81 1.40 -12.42 -1.61
N LEU A 82 1.10 -11.26 -2.18
CA LEU A 82 0.42 -10.17 -1.51
C LEU A 82 -1.02 -10.10 -1.99
N ARG A 83 -1.96 -10.14 -1.05
CA ARG A 83 -3.36 -9.86 -1.33
C ARG A 83 -3.79 -8.61 -0.59
N LEU A 84 -4.18 -7.59 -1.34
CA LEU A 84 -4.83 -6.40 -0.82
C LEU A 84 -6.34 -6.64 -0.82
N ALA A 85 -7.02 -6.42 0.30
CA ALA A 85 -8.47 -6.51 0.40
C ALA A 85 -9.05 -5.20 0.92
N PHE A 86 -9.89 -4.56 0.12
CA PHE A 86 -10.60 -3.33 0.45
C PHE A 86 -12.09 -3.61 0.61
N ASP A 87 -12.69 -3.08 1.68
CA ASP A 87 -14.12 -3.13 1.95
C ASP A 87 -14.59 -1.68 2.12
N SER A 88 -15.31 -1.16 1.12
CA SER A 88 -15.73 0.25 1.10
C SER A 88 -16.79 0.56 2.14
N GLU A 89 -17.66 -0.41 2.47
CA GLU A 89 -18.72 -0.25 3.46
C GLU A 89 -18.13 -0.11 4.87
N LYS A 90 -17.07 -0.88 5.17
CA LYS A 90 -16.36 -0.78 6.45
C LYS A 90 -15.26 0.28 6.46
N GLY A 91 -14.82 0.76 5.30
CA GLY A 91 -13.67 1.65 5.17
C GLY A 91 -12.36 0.98 5.60
N THR A 92 -12.22 -0.33 5.39
CA THR A 92 -11.03 -1.09 5.82
C THR A 92 -10.19 -1.53 4.65
N LEU A 93 -8.87 -1.52 4.84
CA LEU A 93 -7.87 -2.03 3.91
C LEU A 93 -6.96 -3.02 4.64
N PHE A 94 -6.89 -4.25 4.16
CA PHE A 94 -6.04 -5.30 4.71
C PHE A 94 -4.98 -5.74 3.71
N LEU A 95 -3.80 -6.04 4.21
CA LEU A 95 -2.74 -6.72 3.47
C LEU A 95 -2.59 -8.13 4.05
N PHE A 96 -2.64 -9.13 3.17
CA PHE A 96 -2.24 -10.50 3.49
C PHE A 96 -0.91 -10.79 2.80
N VAL A 97 0.01 -11.44 3.51
CA VAL A 97 1.31 -11.89 3.03
C VAL A 97 1.34 -13.42 3.14
N ASP A 98 1.46 -14.11 2.01
CA ASP A 98 1.42 -15.58 1.94
C ASP A 98 0.20 -16.19 2.67
N ASN A 99 -0.97 -15.55 2.51
CA ASN A 99 -2.25 -15.87 3.17
C ASN A 99 -2.33 -15.61 4.69
N ILE A 100 -1.29 -15.02 5.29
CA ILE A 100 -1.28 -14.58 6.69
C ILE A 100 -1.59 -13.08 6.71
N GLN A 101 -2.42 -12.63 7.66
CA GLN A 101 -2.70 -11.22 7.89
C GLN A 101 -1.74 -10.62 8.93
#